data_AF-A0A450RZA0-F1
#
_entry.id   AF-A0A450RZA0-F1
#
_cell.length_a   1.000
_cell.length_b   1.000
_cell.length_c   1.000
_cell.angle_alpha   90.00
_cell.angle_beta   90.00
_cell.angle_gamma   90.00
#
_symmetry.space_group_name_H-M   'P 1'
#
loop_
_entity.id
_entity.type
_entity.pdbx_description
1 polymer ?
#
loop_
_entity_poly.entity_id
_entity_poly.type
_entity_poly.pdbx_seq_one_letter_code
_entity_poly.pdbx_strand_id
1 'polypeptide(L)'
;MIIDSSAFLAILLGEAEQEDICLLIEEDTKSIMSVASYLEISIKIHNMHDAELISVIDKILNELGITLMLVSVEQALIAREAHKKFGKGMGHPARLNFGDCFSYALAKEMDLPLLFKGDDFIYTDLKLIRAE
;
A
#
# COMPACT_ATOMS: atom_id res chain seq x y z
N MET A 1 8.79 4.87 5.25
CA MET A 1 8.25 3.62 4.69
C MET A 1 7.25 3.94 3.59
N ILE A 2 6.94 2.97 2.76
CA ILE A 2 5.84 3.02 1.80
C ILE A 2 4.63 2.31 2.41
N ILE A 3 3.44 2.88 2.26
CA ILE A 3 2.18 2.34 2.78
C ILE A 3 1.39 1.74 1.63
N ASP A 4 1.07 0.44 1.75
CA ASP A 4 0.17 -0.24 0.82
C ASP A 4 -1.31 0.08 1.10
N SER A 5 -2.17 -0.12 0.10
CA SER A 5 -3.62 0.05 0.27
C SER A 5 -4.19 -0.92 1.31
N SER A 6 -3.66 -2.13 1.43
CA SER A 6 -4.09 -3.11 2.45
C SER A 6 -3.91 -2.62 3.88
N ALA A 7 -2.74 -2.03 4.21
CA ALA A 7 -2.47 -1.51 5.55
C ALA A 7 -3.37 -0.31 5.88
N PHE A 8 -3.55 0.61 4.93
CA PHE A 8 -4.42 1.77 5.18
C PHE A 8 -5.91 1.38 5.28
N LEU A 9 -6.36 0.39 4.51
CA LEU A 9 -7.71 -0.16 4.64
C LEU A 9 -7.95 -0.79 6.01
N ALA A 10 -6.96 -1.49 6.57
CA ALA A 10 -7.07 -2.05 7.92
C ALA A 10 -7.32 -0.97 8.97
N ILE A 11 -6.66 0.21 8.84
CA ILE A 11 -6.93 1.37 9.70
C ILE A 11 -8.35 1.88 9.51
N LEU A 12 -8.76 2.12 8.26
CA LEU A 12 -10.09 2.66 7.95
C LEU A 12 -11.22 1.77 8.44
N LEU A 13 -11.07 0.45 8.28
CA LEU A 13 -12.09 -0.53 8.60
C LEU A 13 -12.07 -0.98 10.06
N GLY A 14 -11.17 -0.43 10.87
CA GLY A 14 -11.03 -0.81 12.28
C GLY A 14 -10.69 -2.28 12.48
N GLU A 15 -9.80 -2.82 11.65
CA GLU A 15 -9.34 -4.19 11.75
C GLU A 15 -8.44 -4.39 12.99
N ALA A 16 -8.19 -5.64 13.37
CA ALA A 16 -7.49 -5.97 14.62
C ALA A 16 -6.07 -5.36 14.69
N GLU A 17 -5.43 -5.21 13.55
CA GLU A 17 -4.07 -4.69 13.39
C GLU A 17 -4.00 -3.16 13.35
N GLN A 18 -5.14 -2.45 13.42
CA GLN A 18 -5.23 -0.99 13.28
C GLN A 18 -4.24 -0.26 14.19
N GLU A 19 -4.23 -0.57 15.49
CA GLU A 19 -3.39 0.14 16.47
C GLU A 19 -1.90 -0.03 16.16
N ASP A 20 -1.47 -1.25 15.85
CA ASP A 20 -0.08 -1.55 15.51
C ASP A 20 0.36 -0.85 14.22
N ILE A 21 -0.52 -0.81 13.20
CA ILE A 21 -0.24 -0.09 11.95
C ILE A 21 -0.09 1.42 12.21
N CYS A 22 -0.97 2.03 13.01
CA CYS A 22 -0.86 3.45 13.36
C CYS A 22 0.46 3.73 14.09
N LEU A 23 0.83 2.91 15.08
CA LEU A 23 2.09 3.06 15.82
C LEU A 23 3.31 2.99 14.90
N LEU A 24 3.34 2.03 13.97
CA LEU A 24 4.42 1.90 12.99
C LEU A 24 4.55 3.17 12.12
N ILE A 25 3.42 3.76 11.71
CA ILE A 25 3.40 4.97 10.89
C ILE A 25 3.86 6.20 11.68
N GLU A 26 3.44 6.32 12.94
CA GLU A 26 3.77 7.44 13.84
C GLU A 26 5.26 7.43 14.27
N GLU A 27 5.84 6.24 14.45
CA GLU A 27 7.25 6.08 14.81
C GLU A 27 8.21 6.34 13.63
N ASP A 28 7.71 6.28 12.39
CA ASP A 28 8.53 6.50 11.22
C ASP A 28 8.66 7.97 10.84
N THR A 29 9.84 8.33 10.39
CA THR A 29 10.18 9.72 10.01
C THR A 29 9.57 10.14 8.67
N LYS A 30 9.15 9.19 7.83
CA LYS A 30 8.65 9.48 6.48
C LYS A 30 7.72 8.40 5.94
N SER A 31 6.42 8.61 6.02
CA SER A 31 5.40 7.71 5.47
C SER A 31 4.86 8.23 4.13
N ILE A 32 4.86 7.37 3.10
CA ILE A 32 4.54 7.74 1.72
C ILE A 32 3.60 6.71 1.11
N MET A 33 2.63 7.15 0.32
CA MET A 33 1.70 6.28 -0.40
C MET A 33 1.64 6.67 -1.88
N SER A 34 1.49 5.70 -2.76
CA SER A 34 1.24 5.99 -4.18
C SER A 34 -0.16 6.58 -4.36
N VAL A 35 -0.30 7.60 -5.22
CA VAL A 35 -1.63 8.12 -5.61
C VAL A 35 -2.53 7.04 -6.24
N ALA A 36 -1.95 5.99 -6.81
CA ALA A 36 -2.71 4.85 -7.32
C ALA A 36 -3.30 4.00 -6.19
N SER A 37 -2.54 3.76 -5.12
CA SER A 37 -3.02 3.05 -3.91
C SER A 37 -4.10 3.87 -3.20
N TYR A 38 -3.96 5.20 -3.12
CA TYR A 38 -5.01 6.11 -2.65
C TYR A 38 -6.31 5.99 -3.46
N LEU A 39 -6.22 5.94 -4.79
CA LEU A 39 -7.39 5.75 -5.65
C LEU A 39 -8.02 4.37 -5.42
N GLU A 40 -7.20 3.32 -5.26
CA GLU A 40 -7.68 1.97 -4.97
C GLU A 40 -8.50 1.93 -3.67
N ILE A 41 -8.00 2.56 -2.60
CA ILE A 41 -8.70 2.71 -1.33
C ILE A 41 -10.06 3.38 -1.55
N SER A 42 -10.05 4.55 -2.22
CA SER A 42 -11.27 5.32 -2.51
C SER A 42 -12.32 4.49 -3.27
N ILE A 43 -11.90 3.73 -4.29
CA ILE A 43 -12.79 2.85 -5.06
C ILE A 43 -13.36 1.72 -4.19
N LYS A 44 -12.52 1.08 -3.36
CA LYS A 44 -12.94 -0.02 -2.48
C LYS A 44 -13.97 0.45 -1.47
N ILE A 45 -13.73 1.56 -0.77
CA ILE A 45 -14.68 2.13 0.19
C ILE A 45 -15.96 2.60 -0.51
N HIS A 46 -15.86 3.22 -1.69
CA HIS A 46 -17.04 3.62 -2.46
C HIS A 46 -17.95 2.44 -2.81
N ASN A 47 -17.36 1.31 -3.20
CA ASN A 47 -18.10 0.09 -3.51
C ASN A 47 -18.74 -0.58 -2.28
N MET A 48 -18.33 -0.20 -1.06
CA MET A 48 -18.99 -0.62 0.18
C MET A 48 -20.22 0.24 0.51
N HIS A 49 -20.48 1.32 -0.24
CA HIS A 49 -21.56 2.28 0.00
C HIS A 49 -21.49 2.99 1.36
N ASP A 50 -20.28 3.12 1.93
CA ASP A 50 -20.04 3.80 3.20
C ASP A 50 -19.58 5.24 2.96
N ALA A 51 -20.54 6.17 2.93
CA ALA A 51 -20.25 7.59 2.68
C ALA A 51 -19.46 8.25 3.83
N GLU A 52 -19.58 7.74 5.06
CA GLU A 52 -18.85 8.26 6.21
C GLU A 52 -17.37 7.92 6.07
N LEU A 53 -17.04 6.67 5.74
CA LEU A 53 -15.66 6.24 5.51
C LEU A 53 -14.99 7.00 4.36
N ILE A 54 -15.69 7.27 3.25
CA ILE A 54 -15.14 8.08 2.15
C ILE A 54 -14.73 9.46 2.65
N SER A 55 -15.56 10.09 3.49
CA SER A 55 -15.33 11.46 3.96
C SER A 55 -14.14 11.62 4.91
N VAL A 56 -13.66 10.51 5.51
CA VAL A 56 -12.56 10.54 6.48
C VAL A 56 -11.21 10.09 5.91
N ILE A 57 -11.15 9.59 4.67
CA ILE A 57 -9.90 9.13 4.04
C ILE A 57 -8.83 10.23 4.09
N ASP A 58 -9.15 11.42 3.56
CA ASP A 58 -8.22 12.55 3.52
C ASP A 58 -7.85 13.03 4.92
N LYS A 59 -8.79 12.98 5.86
CA LYS A 59 -8.55 13.37 7.24
C LYS A 59 -7.51 12.45 7.88
N ILE A 60 -7.69 11.13 7.77
CA ILE A 60 -6.79 10.13 8.36
C ILE A 60 -5.41 10.17 7.70
N LEU A 61 -5.34 10.34 6.37
CA LEU A 61 -4.06 10.53 5.67
C LEU A 61 -3.27 11.72 6.24
N ASN A 62 -3.95 12.84 6.46
CA ASN A 62 -3.33 14.05 7.02
C ASN A 62 -2.94 13.87 8.49
N GLU A 63 -3.79 13.24 9.31
CA GLU A 63 -3.50 12.96 10.73
C GLU A 63 -2.28 12.06 10.90
N LEU A 64 -2.14 11.05 10.05
CA LEU A 64 -0.99 10.13 10.03
C LEU A 64 0.24 10.69 9.29
N GLY A 65 0.17 11.91 8.75
CA GLY A 65 1.28 12.54 8.03
C GLY A 65 1.71 11.79 6.75
N ILE A 66 0.82 11.04 6.11
CA ILE A 66 1.13 10.25 4.93
C ILE A 66 1.19 11.15 3.69
N THR A 67 2.35 11.17 3.02
CA THR A 67 2.54 11.95 1.80
C THR A 67 2.17 11.14 0.55
N LEU A 68 1.33 11.70 -0.32
CA LEU A 68 1.01 11.08 -1.61
C LEU A 68 2.12 11.33 -2.65
N MET A 69 2.55 10.27 -3.33
CA MET A 69 3.56 10.30 -4.39
C MET A 69 2.92 10.00 -5.75
N LEU A 70 3.27 10.82 -6.75
CA LEU A 70 2.88 10.61 -8.15
C LEU A 70 3.48 9.31 -8.69
N VAL A 71 2.75 8.69 -9.64
CA VAL A 71 3.27 7.55 -10.41
C VAL A 71 4.11 8.06 -11.58
N SER A 72 5.40 7.74 -11.57
CA SER A 72 6.34 8.07 -12.65
C SER A 72 6.38 7.00 -13.75
N VAL A 73 7.00 7.33 -14.87
CA VAL A 73 7.27 6.34 -15.94
C VAL A 73 8.25 5.29 -15.44
N GLU A 74 9.23 5.69 -14.63
CA GLU A 74 10.21 4.82 -13.99
C GLU A 74 9.52 3.78 -13.09
N GLN A 75 8.56 4.20 -12.26
CA GLN A 75 7.75 3.29 -11.47
C GLN A 75 6.96 2.31 -12.35
N ALA A 76 6.39 2.76 -13.47
CA ALA A 76 5.67 1.88 -14.38
C ALA A 76 6.59 0.81 -15.01
N LEU A 77 7.85 1.16 -15.33
CA LEU A 77 8.85 0.21 -15.83
C LEU A 77 9.23 -0.82 -14.75
N ILE A 78 9.44 -0.37 -13.51
CA ILE A 78 9.72 -1.25 -12.37
C ILE A 78 8.54 -2.21 -12.12
N ALA A 79 7.32 -1.66 -12.05
CA ALA A 79 6.08 -2.41 -11.89
C ALA A 79 5.92 -3.51 -12.95
N ARG A 80 6.20 -3.19 -14.22
CA ARG A 80 6.12 -4.16 -15.32
C ARG A 80 7.06 -5.34 -15.12
N GLU A 81 8.31 -5.10 -14.75
CA GLU A 81 9.27 -6.18 -14.51
C GLU A 81 8.94 -6.97 -13.23
N ALA A 82 8.44 -6.28 -12.20
CA ALA A 82 7.93 -6.91 -10.99
C ALA A 82 6.76 -7.86 -11.29
N HIS A 83 5.77 -7.42 -12.06
CA HIS A 83 4.62 -8.25 -12.41
C HIS A 83 5.01 -9.49 -13.23
N LYS A 84 5.99 -9.39 -14.14
CA LYS A 84 6.51 -10.57 -14.85
C LYS A 84 7.12 -11.60 -13.90
N LYS A 85 7.80 -11.13 -12.85
CA LYS A 85 8.53 -11.98 -11.89
C LYS A 85 7.64 -12.52 -10.76
N PHE A 86 6.73 -11.69 -10.25
CA PHE A 86 5.99 -11.88 -9.01
C PHE A 86 4.46 -11.78 -9.18
N GLY A 87 3.98 -11.57 -10.41
CA GLY A 87 2.56 -11.37 -10.69
C GLY A 87 1.72 -12.63 -10.52
N LYS A 88 0.47 -12.43 -10.13
CA LYS A 88 -0.51 -13.52 -10.00
C LYS A 88 -0.63 -14.32 -11.30
N GLY A 89 -0.45 -15.63 -11.20
CA GLY A 89 -0.55 -16.54 -12.36
C GLY A 89 0.74 -16.71 -13.17
N MET A 90 1.85 -16.08 -12.78
CA MET A 90 3.14 -16.18 -13.48
C MET A 90 4.03 -17.35 -13.01
N GLY A 91 3.52 -18.23 -12.14
CA GLY A 91 4.27 -19.38 -11.61
C GLY A 91 5.15 -19.09 -10.39
N HIS A 92 5.13 -17.86 -9.88
CA HIS A 92 5.81 -17.46 -8.65
C HIS A 92 4.86 -17.54 -7.43
N PRO A 93 5.34 -17.82 -6.20
CA PRO A 93 4.51 -17.83 -4.99
C PRO A 93 3.89 -16.47 -4.64
N ALA A 94 4.60 -15.37 -4.89
CA ALA A 94 4.06 -14.01 -4.84
C ALA A 94 2.89 -13.85 -5.81
N ARG A 95 1.90 -13.04 -5.44
CA ARG A 95 0.64 -12.92 -6.22
C ARG A 95 0.29 -11.47 -6.50
N LEU A 96 1.29 -10.66 -6.85
CA LEU A 96 1.07 -9.23 -7.11
C LEU A 96 -0.02 -9.05 -8.17
N ASN A 97 -1.04 -8.27 -7.81
CA ASN A 97 -2.08 -7.80 -8.70
C ASN A 97 -1.69 -6.42 -9.27
N PHE A 98 -2.58 -5.81 -10.06
CA PHE A 98 -2.33 -4.52 -10.69
C PHE A 98 -2.14 -3.37 -9.68
N GLY A 99 -2.91 -3.34 -8.59
CA GLY A 99 -2.78 -2.36 -7.51
C GLY A 99 -1.44 -2.50 -6.78
N ASP A 100 -1.10 -3.73 -6.38
CA ASP A 100 0.14 -4.03 -5.65
C ASP A 100 1.40 -3.59 -6.39
N CYS A 101 1.34 -3.54 -7.72
CA CYS A 101 2.45 -3.09 -8.56
C CYS A 101 2.87 -1.64 -8.27
N PHE A 102 1.93 -0.77 -7.89
CA PHE A 102 2.24 0.63 -7.59
C PHE A 102 2.95 0.78 -6.24
N SER A 103 2.45 0.09 -5.21
CA SER A 103 3.10 0.02 -3.89
C SER A 103 4.49 -0.61 -4.01
N TYR A 104 4.61 -1.70 -4.78
CA TYR A 104 5.87 -2.35 -5.06
C TYR A 104 6.86 -1.40 -5.74
N ALA A 105 6.43 -0.75 -6.83
CA ALA A 105 7.33 0.07 -7.63
C ALA A 105 7.84 1.27 -6.84
N LEU A 106 6.96 1.91 -6.06
CA LEU A 106 7.34 3.01 -5.19
C LEU A 106 8.34 2.56 -4.10
N ALA A 107 8.08 1.42 -3.45
CA ALA A 107 9.00 0.86 -2.45
C ALA A 107 10.38 0.53 -3.05
N LYS A 108 10.38 -0.03 -4.26
CA LYS A 108 11.62 -0.37 -4.97
C LYS A 108 12.40 0.86 -5.43
N GLU A 109 11.72 1.87 -5.98
CA GLU A 109 12.34 3.11 -6.45
C GLU A 109 12.97 3.90 -5.29
N MET A 110 12.27 3.97 -4.16
CA MET A 110 12.73 4.74 -2.98
C MET A 110 13.66 3.95 -2.06
N ASP A 111 13.83 2.64 -2.28
CA ASP A 111 14.54 1.70 -1.41
C ASP A 111 14.06 1.73 0.07
N LEU A 112 12.76 1.99 0.26
CA LEU A 112 12.11 2.07 1.56
C LEU A 112 11.31 0.80 1.87
N PRO A 113 11.13 0.44 3.15
CA PRO A 113 10.30 -0.71 3.53
C PRO A 113 8.84 -0.47 3.17
N LEU A 114 8.14 -1.54 2.78
CA LEU A 114 6.71 -1.55 2.47
C LEU A 114 5.92 -2.09 3.66
N LEU A 115 5.00 -1.27 4.20
CA LEU A 115 4.00 -1.65 5.18
C LEU A 115 2.73 -2.16 4.49
N PHE A 116 2.34 -3.39 4.78
CA PHE A 116 1.17 -4.04 4.18
C PHE A 116 0.54 -5.05 5.15
N LYS A 117 -0.69 -5.47 4.83
CA LYS A 117 -1.38 -6.58 5.47
C LYS A 117 -1.56 -7.74 4.49
N GLY A 118 -1.50 -8.98 5.00
CA GLY A 118 -1.72 -10.20 4.22
C GLY A 118 -0.43 -10.84 3.70
N ASP A 119 -0.52 -11.58 2.59
CA ASP A 119 0.58 -12.42 2.07
C ASP A 119 1.11 -11.98 0.69
N ASP A 120 0.54 -10.94 0.08
CA ASP A 120 0.78 -10.66 -1.36
C ASP A 120 2.23 -10.29 -1.67
N PHE A 121 2.94 -9.70 -0.71
CA PHE A 121 4.32 -9.23 -0.87
C PHE A 121 5.40 -10.14 -0.25
N ILE A 122 5.05 -11.17 0.53
CA ILE A 122 6.01 -11.91 1.39
C ILE A 122 7.09 -12.68 0.62
N TYR A 123 6.85 -12.96 -0.66
CA TYR A 123 7.80 -13.64 -1.54
C TYR A 123 8.45 -12.69 -2.56
N THR A 124 8.38 -11.38 -2.32
CA THR A 124 9.04 -10.38 -3.18
C THR A 124 10.48 -10.10 -2.73
N ASP A 125 11.18 -9.23 -3.45
CA ASP A 125 12.55 -8.80 -3.11
C ASP A 125 12.60 -7.40 -2.48
N LEU A 126 11.52 -7.00 -1.80
CA LEU A 126 11.41 -5.74 -1.06
C LEU A 126 11.84 -5.90 0.40
N LYS A 127 12.11 -4.77 1.06
CA LYS A 127 12.13 -4.68 2.54
C LYS A 127 10.67 -4.62 3.00
N LEU A 128 10.28 -5.50 3.92
CA LEU A 128 8.88 -5.71 4.28
C LEU A 128 8.62 -5.40 5.75
N ILE A 129 7.50 -4.73 6.03
CA ILE A 129 6.90 -4.59 7.35
C ILE A 129 5.49 -5.15 7.20
N ARG A 130 5.25 -6.32 7.81
CA ARG A 130 3.94 -6.98 7.75
C ARG A 130 3.19 -6.68 9.04
N ALA A 131 1.96 -6.19 8.91
CA ALA A 131 1.01 -6.15 10.02
C ALA A 131 0.32 -7.52 10.16
N GLU A 132 0.27 -8.06 11.38
CA GLU A 132 -0.31 -9.36 11.75
C GLU A 132 -1.36 -9.23 12.84
#